data_AF-A0A2N1V6C1-F1
#
_entry.id   AF-A0A2N1V6C1-F1
#
_cell.length_a   1.000
_cell.length_b   1.000
_cell.length_c   1.000
_cell.angle_alpha   90.00
_cell.angle_beta   90.00
_cell.angle_gamma   90.00
#
_symmetry.space_group_name_H-M   'P 1'
#
loop_
_entity.id
_entity.type
_entity.pdbx_description
1 polymer ?
#
loop_
_entity_poly.entity_id
_entity_poly.type
_entity_poly.pdbx_seq_one_letter_code
_entity_poly.pdbx_strand_id
1 'polypeptide(L)'
;MSEIQHQDFNEVLSIIEHGRAKAVHSVNVALIETYWAVGAYLFRKVAEAGWGKGVVKELASWLATRTPGLRGFSAQNLWRMKQFYETYAADQKLSPLVRDLNWTHNLIIFSQSKRPKEREFYLRMAIQEKWDKRELEGQIKAALFERAVLQPAHTSAALTVKAARILPSAFRWYGNGLNS
;
A
#
# COMPACT_ATOMS: atom_id res chain seq x y z
N MET A 1 11.07 -45.33 4.13
CA MET A 1 11.38 -44.01 3.55
C MET A 1 12.37 -43.34 4.49
N SER A 2 13.55 -42.97 3.99
CA SER A 2 14.60 -42.40 4.84
C SER A 2 14.34 -40.92 5.12
N GLU A 3 14.81 -40.44 6.26
CA GLU A 3 14.75 -39.02 6.66
C GLU A 3 15.38 -38.07 5.61
N ILE A 4 16.36 -38.60 4.85
CA ILE A 4 17.00 -37.93 3.71
C ILE A 4 15.98 -37.64 2.59
N GLN A 5 15.11 -38.60 2.25
CA GLN A 5 14.09 -38.40 1.21
C GLN A 5 13.07 -37.31 1.58
N HIS A 6 12.78 -37.12 2.87
CA HIS A 6 11.89 -36.05 3.34
C HIS A 6 12.54 -34.66 3.26
N GLN A 7 13.85 -34.55 3.45
CA GLN A 7 14.58 -33.29 3.24
C GLN A 7 14.57 -32.90 1.76
N ASP A 8 14.83 -33.85 0.85
CA ASP A 8 14.78 -33.60 -0.59
C ASP A 8 13.39 -33.15 -1.04
N PHE A 9 12.32 -33.73 -0.49
CA PHE A 9 10.94 -33.32 -0.81
C PHE A 9 10.60 -31.92 -0.27
N ASN A 10 11.08 -31.56 0.92
CA ASN A 10 10.90 -30.21 1.46
C ASN A 10 11.65 -29.16 0.63
N GLU A 11 12.83 -29.49 0.09
CA GLU A 11 13.56 -28.60 -0.81
C GLU A 11 12.77 -28.37 -2.11
N VAL A 12 12.22 -29.43 -2.71
CA VAL A 12 11.34 -29.30 -3.89
C VAL A 12 10.11 -28.45 -3.59
N LEU A 13 9.49 -28.62 -2.42
CA LEU A 13 8.35 -27.79 -2.01
C LEU A 13 8.73 -26.31 -1.86
N SER A 14 9.87 -26.02 -1.22
CA SER A 14 10.42 -24.67 -1.08
C SER A 14 10.65 -23.98 -2.43
N ILE A 15 11.22 -24.70 -3.41
CA ILE A 15 11.42 -24.19 -4.77
C ILE A 15 10.07 -23.82 -5.42
N ILE A 16 9.05 -24.67 -5.28
CA ILE A 16 7.70 -24.42 -5.83
C ILE A 16 7.07 -23.19 -5.16
N GLU A 17 7.13 -23.10 -3.84
CA GLU A 17 6.58 -21.98 -3.08
C GLU A 17 7.27 -20.67 -3.44
N HIS A 18 8.60 -20.68 -3.57
CA HIS A 18 9.38 -19.52 -3.98
C HIS A 18 9.00 -19.05 -5.40
N GLY A 19 8.89 -19.99 -6.35
CA GLY A 19 8.46 -19.69 -7.71
C GLY A 19 7.08 -19.06 -7.77
N ARG A 20 6.12 -19.60 -7.00
CA ARG A 20 4.76 -19.05 -6.90
C ARG A 20 4.75 -17.65 -6.28
N ALA A 21 5.48 -17.45 -5.19
CA ALA A 21 5.57 -16.16 -4.52
C ALA A 21 6.16 -15.09 -5.46
N LYS A 22 7.21 -15.43 -6.20
CA LYS A 22 7.83 -14.54 -7.19
C LYS A 22 6.87 -14.16 -8.33
N ALA A 23 6.11 -15.12 -8.84
CA ALA A 23 5.12 -14.86 -9.89
C ALA A 23 4.02 -13.90 -9.40
N VAL A 24 3.46 -14.15 -8.21
CA VAL A 24 2.43 -13.28 -7.60
C VAL A 24 2.98 -11.87 -7.37
N HIS A 25 4.19 -11.74 -6.84
CA HIS A 25 4.83 -10.43 -6.63
C HIS A 25 5.04 -9.68 -7.94
N SER A 26 5.54 -10.35 -8.98
CA SER A 26 5.77 -9.74 -10.30
C SER A 26 4.47 -9.22 -10.93
N VAL A 27 3.38 -10.00 -10.83
CA VAL A 27 2.04 -9.57 -11.28
C VAL A 27 1.56 -8.37 -10.46
N ASN A 28 1.79 -8.36 -9.15
CA ASN A 28 1.43 -7.25 -8.29
C ASN A 28 2.12 -5.94 -8.70
N VAL A 29 3.44 -5.98 -8.87
CA VAL A 29 4.24 -4.82 -9.29
C VAL A 29 3.70 -4.26 -10.60
N ALA A 30 3.52 -5.10 -11.62
CA ALA A 30 3.01 -4.69 -12.92
C ALA A 30 1.60 -4.05 -12.83
N LEU A 31 0.73 -4.60 -11.96
CA LEU A 31 -0.61 -4.06 -11.75
C LEU A 31 -0.57 -2.68 -11.08
N ILE A 32 0.25 -2.51 -10.04
CA ILE A 32 0.41 -1.22 -9.35
C ILE A 32 1.01 -0.17 -10.30
N GLU A 33 1.97 -0.54 -11.13
CA GLU A 33 2.55 0.36 -12.13
C GLU A 33 1.54 0.77 -13.21
N THR A 34 0.68 -0.17 -13.63
CA THR A 34 -0.42 0.13 -14.54
C THR A 34 -1.37 1.16 -13.93
N TYR A 35 -1.79 0.94 -12.68
CA TYR A 35 -2.67 1.86 -11.96
C TYR A 35 -2.03 3.21 -11.70
N TRP A 36 -0.73 3.24 -11.41
CA TRP A 36 0.06 4.46 -11.30
C TRP A 36 0.05 5.25 -12.61
N ALA A 37 0.33 4.60 -13.74
CA ALA A 37 0.38 5.23 -15.06
C ALA A 37 -0.99 5.81 -15.47
N VAL A 38 -2.06 5.04 -15.25
CA VAL A 38 -3.44 5.51 -15.48
C VAL A 38 -3.78 6.69 -14.57
N GLY A 39 -3.39 6.61 -13.30
CA GLY A 39 -3.56 7.71 -12.35
C GLY A 39 -2.87 8.99 -12.77
N ALA A 40 -1.61 8.89 -13.22
CA ALA A 40 -0.83 10.01 -13.73
C ALA A 40 -1.47 10.64 -14.97
N TYR A 41 -1.97 9.81 -15.89
CA TYR A 41 -2.66 10.26 -17.09
C TYR A 41 -3.94 11.03 -16.73
N LEU A 42 -4.78 10.47 -15.85
CA LEU A 42 -6.01 11.12 -15.39
C LEU A 42 -5.73 12.41 -14.63
N PHE A 43 -4.69 12.45 -13.79
CA PHE A 43 -4.29 13.65 -13.06
C PHE A 43 -4.02 14.81 -14.03
N ARG A 44 -3.22 14.58 -15.08
CA ARG A 44 -2.95 15.59 -16.11
C ARG A 44 -4.21 15.97 -16.89
N LYS A 45 -5.02 15.01 -17.33
CA LYS A 45 -6.24 15.30 -18.11
C LYS A 45 -7.30 16.06 -17.34
N VAL A 46 -7.41 15.83 -16.03
CA VAL A 46 -8.29 16.62 -15.15
C VAL A 46 -7.78 18.06 -15.03
N ALA A 47 -6.46 18.26 -14.90
CA ALA A 47 -5.87 19.59 -14.75
C ALA A 47 -5.84 20.40 -16.06
N GLU A 48 -5.43 19.79 -17.17
CA GLU A 48 -5.15 20.46 -18.45
C GLU A 48 -6.36 20.50 -19.39
N ALA A 49 -7.12 19.40 -19.43
CA ALA A 49 -8.22 19.22 -20.40
C ALA A 49 -9.61 19.30 -19.74
N GLY A 50 -9.68 19.65 -18.45
CA GLY A 50 -10.93 19.82 -17.72
C GLY A 50 -11.76 18.54 -17.61
N TRP A 51 -11.15 17.35 -17.66
CA TRP A 51 -11.89 16.10 -17.57
C TRP A 51 -12.70 16.02 -16.26
N GLY A 52 -14.02 16.07 -16.39
CA GLY A 52 -14.95 15.93 -15.29
C GLY A 52 -15.43 14.48 -15.07
N LYS A 53 -16.36 14.31 -14.13
CA LYS A 53 -16.98 13.00 -13.82
C LYS A 53 -17.60 12.33 -15.06
N GLY A 54 -18.18 13.11 -15.98
CA GLY A 54 -18.79 12.61 -17.22
C GLY A 54 -17.78 11.92 -18.13
N VAL A 55 -16.69 12.61 -18.46
CA VAL A 55 -15.63 12.09 -19.35
C VAL A 55 -14.98 10.83 -18.77
N VAL A 56 -14.72 10.80 -17.45
CA VAL A 56 -14.16 9.59 -16.80
C VAL A 56 -15.15 8.42 -16.83
N LYS A 57 -16.46 8.69 -16.72
CA LYS A 57 -17.49 7.67 -16.86
C LYS A 57 -17.55 7.12 -18.30
N GLU A 58 -17.47 7.99 -19.30
CA GLU A 58 -17.39 7.60 -20.71
C GLU A 58 -16.15 6.75 -20.99
N LEU A 59 -14.98 7.13 -20.46
CA LEU A 59 -13.76 6.32 -20.57
C LEU A 59 -13.97 4.92 -19.98
N ALA A 60 -14.54 4.81 -18.79
CA ALA A 60 -14.80 3.51 -18.17
C ALA A 60 -15.73 2.62 -19.02
N SER A 61 -16.81 3.21 -19.56
CA SER A 61 -17.72 2.51 -20.47
C SER A 61 -17.01 2.09 -21.75
N TRP A 62 -16.22 2.98 -22.35
CA TRP A 62 -15.47 2.70 -23.57
C TRP A 62 -14.48 1.54 -23.38
N LEU A 63 -13.75 1.52 -22.26
CA LEU A 63 -12.84 0.42 -21.91
C LEU A 63 -13.60 -0.91 -21.77
N ALA A 64 -14.75 -0.92 -21.09
CA ALA A 64 -15.56 -2.11 -20.91
C ALA A 64 -16.12 -2.66 -22.24
N THR A 65 -16.53 -1.79 -23.16
CA THR A 65 -16.99 -2.17 -24.49
C THR A 65 -15.84 -2.67 -25.37
N ARG A 66 -14.67 -2.01 -25.31
CA ARG A 66 -13.51 -2.36 -26.15
C ARG A 66 -12.81 -3.64 -25.70
N THR A 67 -12.88 -3.96 -24.41
CA THR A 67 -12.24 -5.15 -23.84
C THR A 67 -13.21 -5.83 -22.86
N PRO A 68 -14.16 -6.65 -23.37
CA PRO A 68 -15.07 -7.40 -22.52
C PRO A 68 -14.32 -8.26 -21.50
N GLY A 69 -14.77 -8.23 -20.24
CA GLY A 69 -14.13 -8.95 -19.13
C GLY A 69 -12.97 -8.22 -18.46
N LEU A 70 -12.55 -7.05 -18.95
CA LEU A 70 -11.56 -6.21 -18.28
C LEU A 70 -12.06 -5.74 -16.92
N ARG A 71 -11.41 -6.19 -15.84
CA ARG A 71 -11.75 -5.84 -14.44
C ARG A 71 -10.82 -4.76 -13.90
N GLY A 72 -11.29 -4.01 -12.90
CA GLY A 72 -10.47 -3.00 -12.22
C GLY A 72 -10.51 -1.60 -12.84
N PHE A 73 -11.26 -1.35 -13.92
CA PHE A 73 -11.30 -0.04 -14.60
C PHE A 73 -12.69 0.61 -14.58
N SER A 74 -13.44 0.41 -13.50
CA SER A 74 -14.68 1.18 -13.28
C SER A 74 -14.37 2.67 -13.10
N ALA A 75 -15.33 3.55 -13.38
CA ALA A 75 -15.15 4.99 -13.22
C ALA A 75 -14.66 5.37 -11.81
N GLN A 76 -15.20 4.71 -10.77
CA GLN A 76 -14.74 4.90 -9.39
C GLN A 76 -13.27 4.46 -9.20
N ASN A 77 -12.87 3.34 -9.80
CA ASN A 77 -11.49 2.90 -9.66
C ASN A 77 -10.51 3.77 -10.44
N LEU A 78 -10.92 4.34 -11.59
CA LEU A 78 -10.14 5.34 -12.31
C LEU A 78 -9.88 6.59 -11.45
N TRP A 79 -10.91 7.08 -10.74
CA TRP A 79 -10.73 8.18 -9.78
C TRP A 79 -9.80 7.80 -8.63
N ARG A 80 -9.89 6.56 -8.12
CA ARG A 80 -8.96 6.05 -7.10
C ARG A 80 -7.53 5.96 -7.63
N MET A 81 -7.32 5.58 -8.89
CA MET A 81 -5.99 5.58 -9.51
C MET A 81 -5.42 6.99 -9.61
N LYS A 82 -6.23 7.99 -10.00
CA LYS A 82 -5.82 9.41 -9.95
C LYS A 82 -5.40 9.80 -8.54
N GLN A 83 -6.26 9.52 -7.55
CA GLN A 83 -5.99 9.87 -6.15
C GLN A 83 -4.72 9.17 -5.64
N PHE A 84 -4.51 7.91 -6.01
CA PHE A 84 -3.32 7.15 -5.67
C PHE A 84 -2.05 7.83 -6.20
N TYR A 85 -2.02 8.18 -7.48
CA TYR A 85 -0.92 8.93 -8.07
C TYR A 85 -0.71 10.27 -7.36
N GLU A 86 -1.77 11.07 -7.22
CA GLU A 86 -1.73 12.38 -6.56
C GLU A 86 -1.24 12.31 -5.10
N THR A 87 -1.56 11.23 -4.39
CA THR A 87 -1.17 11.04 -2.99
C THR A 87 0.32 10.77 -2.85
N TYR A 88 0.93 10.03 -3.77
CA TYR A 88 2.28 9.50 -3.61
C TYR A 88 3.32 10.13 -4.54
N ALA A 89 2.93 10.72 -5.68
CA ALA A 89 3.86 11.18 -6.72
C ALA A 89 4.87 12.23 -6.25
N ALA A 90 4.51 13.08 -5.28
CA ALA A 90 5.42 14.07 -4.71
C ALA A 90 6.33 13.49 -3.61
N ASP A 91 6.04 12.29 -3.09
CA ASP A 91 6.79 11.67 -2.02
C ASP A 91 7.69 10.54 -2.57
N GLN A 92 8.94 10.90 -2.84
CA GLN A 92 9.96 9.98 -3.35
C GLN A 92 10.26 8.82 -2.38
N LYS A 93 9.97 8.98 -1.07
CA LYS A 93 10.20 7.92 -0.08
C LYS A 93 9.09 6.87 -0.10
N LEU A 94 7.84 7.29 -0.36
CA LEU A 94 6.68 6.40 -0.35
C LEU A 94 6.42 5.77 -1.72
N SER A 95 6.78 6.48 -2.80
CA SER A 95 6.58 6.00 -4.18
C SER A 95 7.16 4.61 -4.48
N PRO A 96 8.29 4.17 -3.90
CA PRO A 96 8.76 2.78 -4.07
C PRO A 96 7.91 1.76 -3.30
N LEU A 97 7.53 2.10 -2.05
CA LEU A 97 6.87 1.18 -1.11
C LEU A 97 5.50 0.70 -1.58
N VAL A 98 4.79 1.52 -2.36
CA VAL A 98 3.46 1.15 -2.87
C VAL A 98 3.48 -0.08 -3.79
N ARG A 99 4.62 -0.40 -4.41
CA ARG A 99 4.77 -1.58 -5.29
C ARG A 99 4.89 -2.90 -4.51
N ASP A 100 5.34 -2.82 -3.26
CA ASP A 100 5.49 -3.99 -2.38
C ASP A 100 4.14 -4.45 -1.79
N LEU A 101 3.10 -3.63 -1.96
CA LEU A 101 1.75 -3.90 -1.48
C LEU A 101 0.78 -4.03 -2.65
N ASN A 102 -0.26 -4.83 -2.45
CA ASN A 102 -1.30 -4.96 -3.47
C ASN A 102 -2.26 -3.77 -3.49
N TRP A 103 -3.08 -3.70 -4.55
CA TRP A 103 -3.98 -2.56 -4.75
C TRP A 103 -4.93 -2.34 -3.58
N THR A 104 -5.43 -3.41 -2.97
CA THR A 104 -6.34 -3.32 -1.81
C THR A 104 -5.64 -2.66 -0.62
N HIS A 105 -4.39 -3.02 -0.32
CA HIS A 105 -3.62 -2.40 0.76
C HIS A 105 -3.39 -0.92 0.49
N ASN A 106 -2.92 -0.59 -0.71
CA ASN A 106 -2.71 0.80 -1.12
C ASN A 106 -4.01 1.60 -0.97
N LEU A 107 -5.12 1.08 -1.50
CA LEU A 107 -6.45 1.70 -1.41
C LEU A 107 -6.87 1.96 0.04
N ILE A 108 -6.72 0.98 0.93
CA ILE A 108 -7.03 1.15 2.35
C ILE A 108 -6.18 2.27 2.95
N ILE A 109 -4.85 2.24 2.73
CA ILE A 109 -3.92 3.19 3.36
C ILE A 109 -4.17 4.62 2.88
N PHE A 110 -4.23 4.88 1.57
CA PHE A 110 -4.40 6.25 1.11
C PHE A 110 -5.81 6.81 1.35
N SER A 111 -6.83 5.94 1.45
CA SER A 111 -8.20 6.37 1.70
C SER A 111 -8.51 6.62 3.17
N GLN A 112 -7.85 5.90 4.09
CA GLN A 112 -8.12 6.00 5.53
C GLN A 112 -7.08 6.85 6.27
N SER A 113 -5.85 6.95 5.78
CA SER A 113 -4.81 7.76 6.42
C SER A 113 -4.77 9.20 5.91
N LYS A 114 -4.82 10.14 6.84
CA LYS A 114 -4.93 11.59 6.54
C LYS A 114 -3.57 12.23 6.37
N ARG A 115 -2.57 11.78 7.13
CA ARG A 115 -1.24 12.41 7.20
C ARG A 115 -0.20 11.61 6.41
N PRO A 116 0.78 12.26 5.74
CA PRO A 116 1.87 11.55 5.06
C PRO A 116 2.64 10.59 5.96
N LYS A 117 2.94 10.98 7.21
CA LYS A 117 3.63 10.12 8.20
C LYS A 117 2.81 8.89 8.58
N GLU A 118 1.49 9.02 8.65
CA GLU A 118 0.59 7.90 8.95
C GLU A 118 0.57 6.90 7.79
N ARG A 119 0.53 7.40 6.55
CA ARG A 119 0.67 6.55 5.35
C ARG A 119 2.02 5.83 5.34
N GLU A 120 3.11 6.53 5.63
CA GLU A 120 4.44 5.92 5.73
C GLU A 120 4.46 4.79 6.77
N PHE A 121 3.90 5.05 7.96
CA PHE A 121 3.83 4.07 9.02
C PHE A 121 3.09 2.79 8.59
N TYR A 122 1.88 2.93 8.04
CA TYR A 122 1.08 1.78 7.64
C TYR A 122 1.66 1.04 6.43
N LEU A 123 2.25 1.73 5.45
CA LEU A 123 2.95 1.09 4.32
C LEU A 123 4.08 0.18 4.84
N ARG A 124 4.95 0.73 5.69
CA ARG A 124 6.11 -0.01 6.23
C ARG A 124 5.69 -1.14 7.17
N MET A 125 4.74 -0.89 8.06
CA MET A 125 4.25 -1.92 8.99
C MET A 125 3.58 -3.07 8.25
N ALA A 126 2.74 -2.79 7.25
CA ALA A 126 2.09 -3.83 6.47
C ALA A 126 3.10 -4.71 5.72
N ILE A 127 4.16 -4.11 5.16
CA ILE A 127 5.26 -4.85 4.50
C ILE A 127 6.04 -5.69 5.51
N GLN A 128 6.44 -5.09 6.63
CA GLN A 128 7.31 -5.75 7.63
C GLN A 128 6.60 -6.90 8.35
N GLU A 129 5.37 -6.68 8.80
CA GLU A 129 4.60 -7.65 9.57
C GLU A 129 3.74 -8.55 8.67
N LYS A 130 3.82 -8.37 7.35
CA LYS A 130 3.08 -9.14 6.34
C LYS A 130 1.59 -9.20 6.63
N TRP A 131 1.01 -8.07 7.00
CA TRP A 131 -0.42 -8.00 7.30
C TRP A 131 -1.24 -8.37 6.08
N ASP A 132 -2.27 -9.16 6.31
CA ASP A 132 -3.33 -9.31 5.34
C ASP A 132 -4.27 -8.09 5.39
N LYS A 133 -5.27 -8.09 4.50
CA LYS A 133 -6.27 -7.04 4.42
C LYS A 133 -6.96 -6.79 5.77
N ARG A 134 -7.39 -7.86 6.45
CA ARG A 134 -8.20 -7.79 7.67
C ARG A 134 -7.38 -7.22 8.81
N GLU A 135 -6.12 -7.66 8.92
CA GLU A 135 -5.20 -7.17 9.92
C GLU A 135 -4.88 -5.68 9.69
N LEU A 136 -4.60 -5.27 8.44
CA LEU A 136 -4.39 -3.85 8.12
C LEU A 136 -5.61 -2.99 8.51
N GLU A 137 -6.82 -3.40 8.15
CA GLU A 137 -8.06 -2.70 8.53
C GLU A 137 -8.21 -2.63 10.06
N GLY A 138 -7.91 -3.73 10.76
CA GLY A 138 -7.92 -3.80 12.22
C GLY A 138 -6.94 -2.81 12.86
N GLN A 139 -5.71 -2.73 12.36
CA GLN A 139 -4.66 -1.86 12.89
C GLN A 139 -4.91 -0.38 12.62
N ILE A 140 -5.55 -0.05 11.50
CA ILE A 140 -6.03 1.32 11.23
C ILE A 140 -7.19 1.67 12.18
N LYS A 141 -8.18 0.79 12.32
CA LYS A 141 -9.32 0.99 13.22
C LYS A 141 -8.89 1.13 14.69
N ALA A 142 -7.85 0.41 15.09
CA ALA A 142 -7.28 0.48 16.43
C ALA A 142 -6.38 1.70 16.68
N ALA A 143 -6.27 2.62 15.70
CA ALA A 143 -5.44 3.83 15.78
C ALA A 143 -3.99 3.51 16.17
N LEU A 144 -3.41 2.46 15.57
CA LEU A 144 -2.07 1.99 15.92
C LEU A 144 -1.02 3.10 15.74
N PHE A 145 -1.13 3.92 14.69
CA PHE A 145 -0.21 5.03 14.48
C PHE A 145 -0.23 6.01 15.66
N GLU A 146 -1.41 6.45 16.08
CA GLU A 146 -1.60 7.37 17.20
C GLU A 146 -1.00 6.78 18.48
N ARG A 147 -1.32 5.53 18.78
CA ARG A 147 -0.85 4.84 19.98
C ARG A 147 0.66 4.62 19.98
N ALA A 148 1.21 4.14 18.88
CA ALA A 148 2.63 3.77 18.81
C ALA A 148 3.54 4.99 18.63
N VAL A 149 3.08 6.04 17.94
CA VAL A 149 3.91 7.18 17.54
C VAL A 149 3.56 8.46 18.29
N LEU A 150 2.28 8.75 18.54
CA LEU A 150 1.87 9.99 19.21
C LEU A 150 1.69 9.82 20.73
N GLN A 151 1.40 8.61 21.19
CA GLN A 151 1.17 8.28 22.61
C GLN A 151 1.99 7.05 23.07
N PRO A 152 3.32 7.02 22.85
CA PRO A 152 4.14 5.82 23.08
C PRO A 152 4.14 5.33 24.53
N ALA A 153 3.82 6.20 25.51
CA ALA A 153 3.71 5.85 26.93
C ALA A 153 2.55 4.87 27.24
N HIS A 154 1.56 4.73 26.35
CA HIS A 154 0.39 3.87 26.54
C HIS A 154 0.40 2.63 25.62
N THR A 155 1.57 2.30 25.07
CA THR A 155 1.76 1.22 24.09
C THR A 155 2.88 0.27 24.54
N SER A 156 2.86 -0.97 24.05
CA SER A 156 3.91 -1.94 24.38
C SER A 156 5.28 -1.48 23.89
N ALA A 157 6.31 -1.72 24.72
CA ALA A 157 7.68 -1.31 24.41
C ALA A 157 8.16 -1.86 23.05
N ALA A 158 7.78 -3.10 22.72
CA ALA A 158 8.12 -3.72 21.44
C ALA A 158 7.53 -2.98 20.23
N LEU A 159 6.26 -2.54 20.32
CA LEU A 159 5.62 -1.77 19.24
C LEU A 159 6.20 -0.36 19.14
N THR A 160 6.51 0.28 20.27
CA THR A 160 7.17 1.60 20.30
C THR A 160 8.55 1.54 19.65
N VAL A 161 9.35 0.50 19.92
CA VAL A 161 10.66 0.30 19.29
C VAL A 161 10.53 0.08 17.78
N LYS A 162 9.58 -0.76 17.34
CA LYS A 162 9.31 -0.95 15.90
C LYS A 162 8.91 0.36 15.23
N ALA A 163 7.97 1.10 15.83
CA ALA A 163 7.53 2.40 15.32
C ALA A 163 8.67 3.43 15.25
N ALA A 164 9.56 3.46 16.25
CA ALA A 164 10.73 4.33 16.26
C ALA A 164 11.75 3.98 15.17
N ARG A 165 11.91 2.70 14.84
CA ARG A 165 12.75 2.27 13.71
C ARG A 165 12.17 2.68 12.36
N ILE A 166 10.84 2.62 12.22
CA ILE A 166 10.10 2.96 11.00
C ILE A 166 10.05 4.47 10.78
N LEU A 167 9.80 5.25 11.83
CA LEU A 167 9.71 6.71 11.79
C LEU A 167 10.66 7.38 12.80
N PRO A 168 12.00 7.31 12.62
CA PRO A 168 12.94 7.87 13.61
C PRO A 168 12.75 9.37 13.83
N SER A 169 12.33 10.11 12.81
CA SER A 169 12.04 11.55 12.90
C SER A 169 10.73 11.88 13.61
N ALA A 170 9.81 10.93 13.78
CA ALA A 170 8.58 11.16 14.53
C ALA A 170 8.80 11.15 16.04
N PHE A 171 9.82 10.43 16.52
CA PHE A 171 10.14 10.31 17.95
C PHE A 171 11.10 11.39 18.46
N ARG A 172 11.84 12.08 17.57
CA ARG A 172 12.76 13.16 17.97
C ARG A 172 12.08 14.41 18.54
N TRP A 173 10.78 14.62 18.27
CA TRP A 173 10.04 15.80 18.75
C TRP A 173 9.38 15.59 20.11
N TYR A 174 9.10 14.34 20.50
CA TYR A 174 8.47 14.03 21.78
C TYR A 174 9.47 13.98 22.96
N GLY A 175 10.78 13.92 22.69
CA GLY A 175 11.82 13.94 23.71
C GLY A 175 12.15 15.32 24.30
N ASN A 176 11.69 16.41 23.67
CA ASN A 176 11.97 17.79 24.13
C ASN A 176 10.75 18.48 24.79
N GLY A 177 9.63 17.78 24.99
CA GLY A 177 8.38 18.34 25.51
C GLY A 177 8.00 17.89 26.94
N LEU A 178 8.90 17.24 27.67
CA LEU A 178 8.67 16.81 29.07
C LEU A 178 9.56 17.55 30.09
N ASN A 179 10.24 18.62 29.68
CA ASN A 179 10.94 19.55 30.57
C ASN A 179 10.60 21.00 30.19
N SER A 180 9.37 21.40 30.46
CA SER A 180 8.96 22.81 30.61
C SER A 180 7.63 22.89 31.33
#